data_AF-A0A4D7AN67-F1
#
_entry.id   AF-A0A4D7AN67-F1
#
_cell.length_a   1.000
_cell.length_b   1.000
_cell.length_c   1.000
_cell.angle_alpha   90.00
_cell.angle_beta   90.00
_cell.angle_gamma   90.00
#
_symmetry.space_group_name_H-M   'P 1'
#
loop_
_entity.id
_entity.type
_entity.pdbx_description
1 polymer ?
#
loop_
_entity_poly.entity_id
_entity_poly.type
_entity_poly.pdbx_seq_one_letter_code
_entity_poly.pdbx_strand_id
1 'polypeptide(L)'
;MTLQNTSATSLRFSLQPAVTGTSIVADIRRASIYDGASIDSQTNDNLTISGVFVVDDLIYSQSQEMHWTRIRQQEPSTGLWSMCEIRIFSSRGGARTSVCVNWLYTGASFLTP
;
A
#
# COMPACT_ATOMS: atom_id res chain seq x y z
N MET A 1 -7.50 -4.78 0.18
CA MET A 1 -6.06 -4.95 0.49
C MET A 1 -5.85 -6.39 0.91
N THR A 2 -4.77 -6.99 0.43
CA THR A 2 -4.38 -8.36 0.79
C THR A 2 -2.90 -8.40 1.13
N LEU A 3 -2.56 -9.16 2.17
CA LEU A 3 -1.19 -9.56 2.49
C LEU A 3 -1.12 -11.08 2.45
N GLN A 4 -0.16 -11.61 1.72
CA GLN A 4 -0.02 -13.06 1.54
C GLN A 4 1.44 -13.46 1.63
N ASN A 5 1.74 -14.60 2.24
CA ASN A 5 3.08 -15.17 2.17
C ASN A 5 3.43 -15.52 0.71
N THR A 6 4.61 -15.09 0.26
CA THR A 6 5.19 -15.53 -1.02
C THR A 6 6.27 -16.58 -0.81
N SER A 7 6.86 -16.63 0.38
CA SER A 7 7.80 -17.65 0.82
C SER A 7 7.75 -17.82 2.35
N ALA A 8 8.66 -18.64 2.89
CA ALA A 8 8.89 -18.75 4.33
C ALA A 8 9.46 -17.46 4.96
N THR A 9 9.94 -16.51 4.17
CA THR A 9 10.63 -15.30 4.64
C THR A 9 10.11 -14.01 4.00
N SER A 10 9.04 -14.06 3.21
CA SER A 10 8.51 -12.88 2.52
C SER A 10 6.98 -12.86 2.40
N LEU A 11 6.44 -11.65 2.27
CA LEU A 11 5.04 -11.35 2.00
C LEU A 11 4.89 -10.55 0.70
N ARG A 12 3.74 -10.64 0.06
CA ARG A 12 3.24 -9.74 -0.99
C ARG A 12 2.13 -8.87 -0.44
N PHE A 13 2.19 -7.57 -0.73
CA PHE A 13 1.13 -6.61 -0.48
C PHE A 13 0.45 -6.21 -1.79
N SER A 14 -0.86 -6.43 -1.87
CA SER A 14 -1.69 -6.07 -3.02
C SER A 14 -2.91 -5.22 -2.66
N LEU A 15 -3.34 -4.43 -3.65
CA LEU A 15 -4.53 -3.60 -3.62
C LEU A 15 -5.47 -4.00 -4.76
N GLN A 16 -6.76 -3.71 -4.59
CA GLN A 16 -7.77 -3.82 -5.64
C GLN A 16 -8.94 -2.89 -5.31
N PRO A 17 -9.75 -2.49 -6.29
CA PRO A 17 -10.98 -1.73 -6.05
C PRO A 17 -11.91 -2.50 -5.11
N ALA A 18 -12.60 -1.78 -4.23
CA ALA A 18 -13.53 -2.38 -3.28
C ALA A 18 -14.75 -3.02 -3.98
N VAL A 19 -15.17 -2.45 -5.11
CA VAL A 19 -16.26 -2.97 -5.95
C VAL A 19 -15.65 -3.64 -7.18
N THR A 20 -15.97 -4.93 -7.38
CA THR A 20 -15.49 -5.67 -8.55
C THR A 20 -16.04 -5.06 -9.84
N GLY A 21 -15.19 -4.94 -10.86
CA GLY A 21 -15.56 -4.37 -12.15
C GLY A 21 -15.48 -2.84 -12.21
N THR A 22 -15.12 -2.16 -11.12
CA THR A 22 -14.80 -0.73 -11.15
C THR A 22 -13.30 -0.48 -11.26
N SER A 23 -12.93 0.76 -11.54
CA SER A 23 -11.54 1.23 -11.44
C SER A 23 -11.45 2.40 -10.47
N ILE A 24 -10.26 2.62 -9.93
CA ILE A 24 -9.90 3.83 -9.18
C ILE A 24 -8.64 4.44 -9.78
N VAL A 25 -8.46 5.75 -9.59
CA VAL A 25 -7.18 6.42 -9.86
C VAL A 25 -6.47 6.61 -8.53
N ALA A 26 -5.19 6.26 -8.45
CA ALA A 26 -4.41 6.38 -7.23
C ALA A 26 -3.00 6.92 -7.48
N ASP A 27 -2.53 7.74 -6.54
CA ASP A 27 -1.13 8.04 -6.33
C ASP A 27 -0.62 7.18 -5.17
N ILE A 28 0.49 6.48 -5.39
CA ILE A 28 1.10 5.58 -4.41
C ILE A 28 2.56 5.97 -4.21
N ARG A 29 2.93 6.14 -2.94
CA ARG A 29 4.33 6.27 -2.51
C ARG A 29 4.62 5.20 -1.48
N ARG A 30 5.57 4.32 -1.78
CA ARG A 30 6.04 3.28 -0.87
C ARG A 30 7.51 3.52 -0.53
N ALA A 31 7.88 3.24 0.71
CA ALA A 31 9.25 3.10 1.14
C ALA A 31 9.39 1.86 2.03
N SER A 32 10.46 1.12 1.80
CA SER A 32 10.85 -0.06 2.57
C SER A 32 12.26 0.12 3.06
N ILE A 33 12.46 -0.04 4.37
CA ILE A 33 13.78 -0.01 5.00
C ILE A 33 14.01 -1.38 5.61
N TYR A 34 15.02 -2.11 5.14
CA TYR A 34 15.36 -3.42 5.66
C TYR A 34 16.77 -3.45 6.25
N ASP A 35 16.88 -3.98 7.48
CA ASP A 35 18.09 -4.09 8.31
C ASP A 35 18.94 -2.81 8.42
N GLY A 36 18.35 -1.64 8.15
CA GLY A 36 19.06 -0.35 8.09
C GLY A 36 20.13 -0.26 7.00
N ALA A 37 20.25 -1.27 6.14
CA ALA A 37 21.29 -1.37 5.12
C ALA A 37 20.90 -0.68 3.81
N SER A 38 19.59 -0.60 3.54
CA SER A 38 19.06 -0.19 2.25
C SER A 38 17.63 0.29 2.36
N ILE A 39 17.32 1.23 1.46
CA ILE A 39 16.01 1.81 1.28
C ILE A 39 15.59 1.48 -0.15
N ASP A 40 14.47 0.78 -0.30
CA ASP A 40 13.76 0.67 -1.58
C ASP A 40 12.54 1.59 -1.57
N SER A 41 12.21 2.15 -2.73
CA SER A 41 11.05 3.03 -2.84
C SER A 41 10.40 2.92 -4.21
N GLN A 42 9.10 3.18 -4.24
CA GLN A 42 8.31 3.21 -5.46
C GLN A 42 7.36 4.37 -5.46
N THR A 43 7.12 4.82 -6.69
CA THR A 43 6.25 5.92 -7.03
C THR A 43 5.33 5.48 -8.16
N ASN A 44 4.04 5.66 -7.96
CA ASN A 44 3.05 5.60 -9.02
C ASN A 44 2.22 6.87 -8.92
N ASP A 45 2.20 7.66 -9.99
CA ASP A 45 1.37 8.85 -10.08
C ASP A 45 0.27 8.59 -11.12
N ASN A 46 -0.97 8.95 -10.79
CA ASN A 46 -2.14 8.78 -11.66
C ASN A 46 -2.35 7.34 -12.18
N LEU A 47 -2.09 6.35 -11.31
CA LEU A 47 -2.24 4.92 -11.63
C LEU A 47 -3.72 4.51 -11.63
N THR A 48 -4.20 3.98 -12.74
CA THR A 48 -5.51 3.34 -12.81
C THR A 48 -5.42 1.90 -12.33
N ILE A 49 -6.18 1.56 -11.28
CA ILE A 49 -6.29 0.21 -10.75
C ILE A 49 -7.69 -0.33 -11.05
N SER A 50 -7.79 -1.33 -11.93
CA SER A 50 -9.04 -2.00 -12.33
C SER A 50 -9.16 -3.46 -11.84
N GLY A 51 -8.14 -3.94 -11.14
CA GLY A 51 -8.04 -5.31 -10.63
C GLY A 51 -6.99 -5.41 -9.53
N VAL A 52 -6.40 -6.60 -9.35
CA VAL A 52 -5.30 -6.78 -8.39
C VAL A 52 -4.06 -6.04 -8.88
N PHE A 53 -3.61 -5.06 -8.09
CA PHE A 53 -2.34 -4.39 -8.24
C PHE A 53 -1.40 -4.83 -7.12
N VAL A 54 -0.23 -5.35 -7.48
CA VAL A 54 0.82 -5.71 -6.52
C VAL A 54 1.63 -4.46 -6.21
N VAL A 55 1.56 -3.98 -4.96
CA VAL A 55 2.31 -2.81 -4.51
C VAL A 55 3.76 -3.19 -4.22
N ASP A 56 3.95 -4.35 -3.59
CA ASP A 56 5.25 -4.95 -3.35
C ASP A 56 5.10 -6.48 -3.29
N ASP A 57 6.07 -7.19 -3.85
CA ASP A 57 6.11 -8.65 -3.89
C ASP A 57 7.13 -9.26 -2.90
N LEU A 58 7.96 -8.41 -2.29
CA LEU A 58 9.05 -8.83 -1.42
C LEU A 58 9.13 -7.94 -0.17
N ILE A 59 8.18 -8.16 0.75
CA ILE A 59 8.26 -7.62 2.10
C ILE A 59 8.89 -8.68 3.01
N TYR A 60 10.08 -8.43 3.56
CA TYR A 60 10.78 -9.35 4.46
C TYR A 60 10.01 -9.57 5.76
N SER A 61 9.87 -10.83 6.15
CA SER A 61 8.94 -11.24 7.21
C SER A 61 9.61 -11.74 8.49
N GLN A 62 10.88 -11.38 8.71
CA GLN A 62 11.71 -11.82 9.84
C GLN A 62 12.10 -10.68 10.81
N SER A 63 11.23 -9.68 11.01
CA SER A 63 11.50 -8.46 11.79
C SER A 63 12.57 -7.55 11.19
N GLN A 64 12.87 -7.71 9.91
CA GLN A 64 13.96 -7.02 9.24
C GLN A 64 13.50 -5.74 8.56
N GLU A 65 12.21 -5.63 8.23
CA GLU A 65 11.70 -4.55 7.38
C GLU A 65 10.65 -3.70 8.08
N MET A 66 10.82 -2.38 7.92
CA MET A 66 9.77 -1.39 8.10
C MET A 66 9.22 -1.04 6.73
N HIS A 67 7.98 -1.45 6.45
CA HIS A 67 7.32 -1.18 5.17
C HIS A 67 6.23 -0.12 5.35
N TRP A 68 6.34 0.97 4.60
CA TRP A 68 5.49 2.15 4.68
C TRP A 68 4.91 2.52 3.32
N THR A 69 3.60 2.79 3.25
CA THR A 69 2.94 3.17 2.00
C THR A 69 1.92 4.27 2.26
N ARG A 70 1.93 5.32 1.44
CA ARG A 70 0.86 6.30 1.34
C ARG A 70 0.12 6.08 0.04
N ILE A 71 -1.20 6.08 0.13
CA ILE A 71 -2.10 5.96 -1.02
C ILE A 71 -3.05 7.12 -0.96
N ARG A 72 -3.08 7.91 -2.02
CA ARG A 72 -4.12 8.90 -2.28
C ARG A 72 -4.95 8.38 -3.46
N GLN A 73 -6.23 8.12 -3.25
CA GLN A 73 -7.12 7.58 -4.27
C GLN A 73 -8.28 8.55 -4.57
N GLN A 74 -8.67 8.62 -5.84
CA GLN A 74 -9.82 9.39 -6.29
C GLN A 74 -11.01 8.47 -6.53
N GLU A 75 -12.16 8.86 -5.99
CA GLU A 75 -13.44 8.23 -6.31
C GLU A 75 -13.89 8.72 -7.70
N PRO A 76 -13.96 7.85 -8.73
CA PRO A 76 -14.24 8.30 -10.09
C PRO A 76 -15.60 8.97 -10.26
N SER A 77 -16.59 8.58 -9.46
CA SER A 77 -17.95 9.12 -9.56
C SER A 77 -18.10 10.54 -9.00
N THR A 78 -17.26 10.92 -8.04
CA THR A 78 -17.35 12.22 -7.34
C THR A 78 -16.15 13.12 -7.58
N GLY A 79 -15.03 12.57 -8.06
CA GLY A 79 -13.75 13.26 -8.17
C GLY A 79 -13.08 13.59 -6.83
N LEU A 80 -13.67 13.17 -5.71
CA LEU A 80 -13.15 13.43 -4.37
C LEU A 80 -11.99 12.49 -4.04
N TRP A 81 -11.04 13.01 -3.27
CA TRP A 81 -9.83 12.31 -2.88
C TRP A 81 -9.92 11.79 -1.45
N SER A 82 -9.35 10.61 -1.22
CA SER A 82 -9.12 10.06 0.12
C SER A 82 -7.66 9.64 0.22
N MET A 83 -7.06 9.79 1.41
CA MET A 83 -5.68 9.39 1.62
C MET A 83 -5.54 8.56 2.89
N CYS A 84 -4.82 7.45 2.77
CA CYS A 84 -4.41 6.64 3.90
C CYS A 84 -2.91 6.40 3.90
N GLU A 85 -2.43 6.09 5.09
CA GLU A 85 -1.10 5.57 5.35
C GLU A 85 -1.23 4.12 5.82
N ILE A 86 -0.42 3.24 5.25
CA ILE A 86 -0.33 1.84 5.58
C ILE A 86 1.07 1.56 6.10
N ARG A 87 1.16 0.92 7.27
CA ARG A 87 2.41 0.45 7.85
C ARG A 87 2.31 -1.04 8.11
N ILE A 88 3.29 -1.79 7.61
CA ILE A 88 3.35 -3.24 7.72
C ILE A 88 4.61 -3.59 8.50
N PHE A 89 4.46 -4.44 9.50
CA PHE A 89 5.58 -5.05 10.22
C PHE A 89 5.32 -6.55 10.35
N SER A 90 6.30 -7.36 10.01
CA SER A 90 6.16 -8.81 10.01
C SER A 90 7.37 -9.50 10.62
N SER A 91 7.12 -10.54 11.40
CA SER A 91 8.15 -11.37 12.04
C SER A 91 7.81 -12.87 12.00
N ARG A 92 8.83 -13.71 12.24
CA ARG A 92 8.73 -15.17 12.29
C ARG A 92 8.06 -15.75 11.02
N GLY A 93 8.56 -15.37 9.86
CA GLY A 93 8.09 -15.87 8.57
C GLY A 93 6.65 -15.47 8.22
N GLY A 94 6.16 -14.35 8.76
CA GLY A 94 4.78 -13.90 8.56
C GLY A 94 3.78 -14.37 9.62
N ALA A 95 4.17 -15.31 10.50
CA ALA A 95 3.31 -15.80 11.58
C ALA A 95 2.88 -14.71 12.58
N ARG A 96 3.60 -13.59 12.59
CA ARG A 96 3.30 -12.41 13.41
C ARG A 96 3.36 -11.18 12.50
N THR A 97 2.24 -10.88 11.86
CA THR A 97 2.10 -9.73 10.96
C THR A 97 1.14 -8.71 11.56
N SER A 98 1.57 -7.46 11.61
CA SER A 98 0.77 -6.31 12.03
C SER A 98 0.62 -5.35 10.86
N VAL A 99 -0.61 -4.86 10.67
CA VAL A 99 -0.95 -3.89 9.63
C VAL A 99 -1.69 -2.75 10.29
N CYS A 100 -1.15 -1.54 10.17
CA CYS A 100 -1.84 -0.32 10.57
C CYS A 100 -2.29 0.41 9.31
N VAL A 101 -3.58 0.73 9.24
CA VAL A 101 -4.15 1.61 8.22
C VAL A 101 -4.67 2.86 8.92
N ASN A 102 -4.10 4.01 8.61
CA ASN A 102 -4.50 5.29 9.16
C ASN A 102 -5.05 6.18 8.05
N TRP A 103 -6.33 6.54 8.13
CA TRP A 103 -6.94 7.49 7.21
C TRP A 103 -6.57 8.92 7.63
N LEU A 104 -5.94 9.67 6.73
CA LEU A 104 -5.61 11.08 6.95
C LEU A 104 -6.79 11.99 6.60
N TYR A 105 -7.53 11.63 5.56
CA TYR A 105 -8.79 12.24 5.18
C TYR A 105 -9.57 11.34 4.23
N THR A 106 -10.88 11.59 4.10
CA THR A 106 -11.79 10.87 3.21
C THR A 106 -12.73 11.85 2.51
N GLY A 107 -12.94 11.67 1.21
CA GLY A 107 -13.94 12.44 0.45
C GLY A 107 -13.66 13.94 0.38
N ALA A 108 -12.40 14.34 0.26
CA ALA A 108 -11.97 15.73 0.25
C ALA A 108 -11.66 16.23 -1.16
N SER A 109 -11.95 17.52 -1.41
CA SER A 109 -11.43 18.27 -2.56
C SER A 109 -10.45 19.33 -2.05
N PHE A 110 -9.31 19.46 -2.71
CA PHE A 110 -8.32 20.48 -2.39
C PHE A 110 -8.22 21.49 -3.52
N LEU A 111 -8.09 22.76 -3.18
CA LEU A 111 -7.69 23.78 -4.14
C LEU A 111 -6.20 23.59 -4.45
N THR A 112 -5.81 23.87 -5.68
CA THR A 112 -4.39 23.99 -6.02
C THR A 112 -3.75 25.04 -5.12
N PRO A 113 -2.58 24.77 -4.50
CA PRO A 113 -1.90 25.73 -3.63
C PRO A 113 -1.67 27.10 -4.28
#